data_AF-A0A089M2K7-F1
#
_entry.id   AF-A0A089M2K7-F1
#
_cell.length_a   1.000
_cell.length_b   1.000
_cell.length_c   1.000
_cell.angle_alpha   90.00
_cell.angle_beta   90.00
_cell.angle_gamma   90.00
#
_symmetry.space_group_name_H-M   'P 1'
#
loop_
_entity.id
_entity.type
_entity.pdbx_description
1 polymer ?
#
loop_
_entity_poly.entity_id
_entity_poly.type
_entity_poly.pdbx_seq_one_letter_code
_entity_poly.pdbx_strand_id
1 'polypeptide(L)'
;MDNERETLRQRLEEELAHVTFSGHERVLKQTHPPTVRARLSALWNKELDIPLKPLSAAAAVLATGILLFYTPQITTKQQQSVELQERRELIETGGNTYWKDLYEQAVKQHEH
;
A
#
# COMPACT_ATOMS: atom_id res chain seq x y z
N MET A 1 43.18 -49.80 34.99
CA MET A 1 41.80 -49.41 34.64
C MET A 1 41.74 -48.49 33.41
N ASP A 2 42.87 -48.15 32.78
CA ASP A 2 42.89 -47.30 31.57
C ASP A 2 42.66 -48.06 30.26
N ASN A 3 43.06 -49.34 30.18
CA ASN A 3 42.88 -50.17 28.97
C ASN A 3 41.42 -50.36 28.54
N GLU A 4 40.47 -50.39 29.47
CA GLU A 4 39.05 -50.53 29.15
C GLU A 4 38.49 -49.27 28.50
N ARG A 5 39.00 -48.09 28.87
CA ARG A 5 38.58 -46.81 28.25
C ARG A 5 39.14 -46.67 26.85
N GLU A 6 40.36 -47.15 26.61
CA GLU A 6 40.99 -47.08 25.28
C GLU A 6 40.31 -48.01 24.27
N THR A 7 39.96 -49.24 24.69
CA THR A 7 39.21 -50.18 23.84
C THR A 7 37.79 -49.69 23.56
N LEU A 8 37.12 -49.09 24.55
CA LEU A 8 35.79 -48.49 24.36
C LEU A 8 35.85 -47.30 23.39
N ARG A 9 36.90 -46.47 23.47
CA ARG A 9 37.09 -45.32 22.59
C ARG A 9 37.31 -45.75 21.14
N GLN A 10 38.17 -46.74 20.90
CA GLN A 10 38.43 -47.26 19.55
C GLN A 10 37.15 -47.82 18.90
N ARG A 11 36.34 -48.54 19.68
CA ARG A 11 35.08 -49.10 19.20
C ARG A 11 34.06 -48.02 18.86
N LEU A 12 33.95 -46.98 19.70
CA LEU A 12 33.11 -45.81 19.40
C LEU A 12 33.57 -45.08 18.14
N GLU A 13 34.87 -44.98 17.92
CA GLU A 13 35.45 -44.30 16.78
C GLU A 13 35.18 -45.08 15.47
N GLU A 14 35.25 -46.42 15.49
CA GLU A 14 34.81 -47.27 14.38
C GLU A 14 33.31 -47.17 14.09
N GLU A 15 32.47 -47.16 15.14
CA GLU A 15 31.01 -47.00 15.00
C GLU A 15 30.63 -45.63 14.44
N LEU A 16 31.35 -44.57 14.84
CA LEU A 16 31.11 -43.20 14.39
C LEU A 16 31.84 -42.82 13.10
N ALA A 17 32.80 -43.61 12.62
CA ALA A 17 33.54 -43.35 11.37
C ALA A 17 32.62 -43.16 10.16
N HIS A 18 31.45 -43.81 10.18
CA HIS A 18 30.44 -43.74 9.12
C HIS A 18 29.40 -42.63 9.35
N VAL A 19 29.38 -42.04 10.55
CA VAL A 19 28.43 -40.99 10.93
C VAL A 19 29.09 -39.63 10.73
N THR A 20 28.98 -39.12 9.50
CA THR A 20 29.40 -37.75 9.20
C THR A 20 28.28 -36.77 9.50
N PHE A 21 28.54 -35.82 10.42
CA PHE A 21 27.61 -34.74 10.74
C PHE A 21 27.49 -33.76 9.56
N SER A 22 26.56 -34.04 8.64
CA SER A 22 26.28 -33.21 7.45
C SER A 22 25.29 -32.07 7.70
N GLY A 23 24.75 -31.96 8.92
CA GLY A 23 23.70 -31.02 9.28
C GLY A 23 24.17 -29.59 9.58
N HIS A 24 25.47 -29.33 9.66
CA HIS A 24 26.00 -28.04 10.12
C HIS A 24 25.50 -26.87 9.26
N GLU A 25 25.57 -26.99 7.93
CA GLU A 25 25.03 -25.98 7.02
C GLU A 25 23.50 -25.84 7.12
N ARG A 26 22.78 -26.94 7.34
CA ARG A 26 21.32 -26.95 7.39
C ARG A 26 20.79 -26.22 8.63
N VAL A 27 21.45 -26.42 9.78
CA VAL A 27 21.13 -25.71 11.02
C VAL A 27 21.44 -24.21 10.86
N LEU A 28 22.62 -23.86 10.33
CA LEU A 28 22.99 -22.45 10.11
C LEU A 28 22.00 -21.71 9.20
N LYS A 29 21.55 -22.35 8.11
CA LYS A 29 20.54 -21.78 7.19
C LYS A 29 19.17 -21.58 7.86
N GLN A 30 18.81 -22.39 8.86
CA GLN A 30 17.56 -22.24 9.61
C GLN A 30 17.63 -21.18 10.71
N THR A 31 18.75 -21.07 11.43
CA THR A 31 18.84 -20.17 12.59
C THR A 31 19.29 -18.76 12.22
N HIS A 32 20.09 -18.60 11.16
CA HIS A 32 20.60 -17.30 10.71
C HIS A 32 20.53 -17.20 9.18
N PRO A 33 19.36 -16.86 8.60
CA PRO A 33 19.25 -16.64 7.17
C PRO A 33 20.19 -15.47 6.77
N PRO A 34 21.19 -15.70 5.90
CA PRO A 34 22.30 -14.78 5.67
C PRO A 34 21.94 -13.55 4.82
N THR A 35 20.72 -13.49 4.26
CA THR A 35 20.35 -12.47 3.27
C THR A 35 18.98 -11.86 3.56
N VAL A 36 18.88 -10.54 3.40
CA VAL A 36 17.62 -9.78 3.47
C VAL A 36 16.57 -10.34 2.51
N ARG A 37 16.98 -10.80 1.33
CA ARG A 37 16.10 -11.51 0.38
C ARG A 37 15.55 -12.82 0.93
N ALA A 38 16.38 -13.60 1.64
CA ALA A 38 15.94 -14.82 2.31
C ALA A 38 15.00 -14.54 3.49
N ARG A 39 15.16 -13.39 4.17
CA ARG A 39 14.21 -12.91 5.19
C ARG A 39 12.87 -12.52 4.57
N LEU A 40 12.86 -11.85 3.42
CA LEU A 40 11.64 -11.50 2.67
C LEU A 40 10.91 -12.75 2.17
N SER A 41 11.63 -13.72 1.60
CA SER A 41 11.02 -14.99 1.21
C SER A 41 10.55 -15.80 2.41
N ALA A 42 11.26 -15.76 3.55
CA ALA A 42 10.82 -16.40 4.78
C ALA A 42 9.57 -15.74 5.36
N LEU A 43 9.45 -14.40 5.26
CA LEU A 43 8.21 -13.67 5.61
C LEU A 43 7.07 -14.10 4.69
N TRP A 44 7.32 -14.29 3.40
CA TRP A 44 6.31 -14.74 2.44
C TRP A 44 5.90 -16.21 2.64
N ASN A 45 6.83 -17.05 3.09
CA ASN A 45 6.65 -18.50 3.24
C ASN A 45 6.09 -18.90 4.62
N LYS A 46 6.11 -18.01 5.63
CA LYS A 46 5.50 -18.23 6.94
C LYS A 46 4.23 -17.40 7.03
N GLU A 47 3.09 -18.07 6.80
CA GLU A 47 1.80 -17.71 7.40
C GLU A 47 1.50 -16.21 7.45
N LEU A 48 1.61 -15.51 6.31
CA LEU A 48 0.97 -14.20 6.19
C LEU A 48 -0.55 -14.47 6.08
N ASP A 49 -1.18 -14.76 7.22
CA ASP A 49 -2.62 -14.67 7.39
C ASP A 49 -2.96 -13.17 7.44
N ILE A 50 -2.73 -12.51 6.30
CA ILE A 50 -3.01 -11.08 6.19
C ILE A 50 -4.52 -10.99 6.26
N PRO A 51 -5.08 -10.35 7.29
CA PRO A 51 -6.51 -10.19 7.34
C PRO A 51 -6.88 -9.38 6.08
N LEU A 52 -7.69 -9.98 5.19
CA LEU A 52 -8.01 -9.39 3.88
C LEU A 52 -8.60 -7.99 4.00
N LYS A 53 -9.29 -7.71 5.12
CA LYS A 53 -9.96 -6.45 5.40
C LYS A 53 -8.98 -5.26 5.49
N PRO A 54 -7.97 -5.24 6.39
CA PRO A 54 -7.00 -4.15 6.41
C PRO A 54 -6.12 -4.09 5.16
N LEU A 55 -5.80 -5.22 4.53
CA LEU A 55 -4.99 -5.21 3.30
C LEU A 55 -5.74 -4.57 2.12
N SER A 56 -7.00 -4.93 1.94
CA SER A 56 -7.85 -4.33 0.90
C SER A 56 -8.10 -2.86 1.16
N ALA A 57 -8.30 -2.45 2.41
CA ALA A 57 -8.41 -1.04 2.78
C ALA A 57 -7.14 -0.26 2.45
N ALA A 58 -5.96 -0.80 2.79
CA ALA A 58 -4.68 -0.18 2.46
C ALA A 58 -4.45 -0.08 0.94
N ALA A 59 -4.76 -1.16 0.20
CA ALA A 59 -4.65 -1.19 -1.25
C ALA A 59 -5.60 -0.19 -1.93
N ALA A 60 -6.85 -0.08 -1.44
CA ALA A 60 -7.81 0.90 -1.92
C ALA A 60 -7.29 2.32 -1.71
N VAL A 61 -6.85 2.67 -0.49
CA VAL A 61 -6.32 4.02 -0.19
C VAL A 61 -5.13 4.37 -1.09
N LEU A 62 -4.19 3.43 -1.30
CA LEU A 62 -3.07 3.63 -2.21
C LEU A 62 -3.53 3.82 -3.66
N ALA A 63 -4.47 2.99 -4.13
CA ALA A 63 -5.01 3.11 -5.47
C ALA A 63 -5.74 4.45 -5.67
N THR A 64 -6.52 4.91 -4.70
CA THR A 64 -7.17 6.24 -4.77
C THR A 64 -6.15 7.36 -4.75
N GLY A 65 -5.11 7.26 -3.91
CA GLY A 65 -4.04 8.27 -3.86
C GLY A 65 -3.27 8.37 -5.18
N ILE A 66 -2.93 7.23 -5.78
CA ILE A 66 -2.29 7.17 -7.10
C ILE A 66 -3.25 7.74 -8.16
N LEU A 67 -4.51 7.33 -8.14
CA LEU A 67 -5.51 7.82 -9.09
C LEU A 67 -5.65 9.34 -9.00
N LEU A 68 -5.76 9.91 -7.80
CA LEU A 68 -5.86 11.36 -7.59
C LEU A 68 -4.59 12.12 -8.00
N PHE A 69 -3.41 11.49 -7.89
CA PHE A 69 -2.15 12.10 -8.30
C PHE A 69 -1.96 12.09 -9.82
N TYR A 70 -2.40 11.02 -10.48
CA TYR A 70 -2.23 10.83 -11.93
C TYR A 70 -3.44 11.28 -12.77
N THR A 71 -4.62 11.48 -12.17
CA THR A 71 -5.74 12.07 -12.90
C THR A 71 -5.51 13.58 -13.02
N PRO A 72 -5.46 14.14 -14.24
CA PRO A 72 -5.58 15.58 -14.40
C PRO A 72 -6.95 15.95 -13.84
N GLN A 73 -6.99 16.85 -12.85
CA GLN A 73 -8.17 17.32 -12.12
C GLN A 73 -9.46 17.22 -12.95
N ILE A 74 -10.13 16.07 -12.94
CA ILE A 74 -11.52 15.99 -13.40
C ILE A 74 -12.29 16.54 -12.22
N THR A 75 -12.34 17.87 -12.17
CA THR A 75 -13.20 18.61 -11.28
C THR A 75 -14.59 18.02 -11.45
N THR A 76 -15.11 17.35 -10.42
CA THR A 76 -16.53 17.09 -10.26
C THR A 76 -17.22 18.45 -10.13
N LYS A 77 -17.45 19.08 -11.28
CA LYS A 77 -18.22 20.31 -11.50
C LYS A 77 -19.12 20.16 -12.74
N GLN A 78 -19.50 18.93 -13.09
CA GLN A 78 -20.09 18.66 -14.41
C GLN A 78 -21.46 17.99 -14.37
N GLN A 79 -22.32 18.37 -13.43
CA GLN A 79 -23.73 17.95 -13.52
C GLN A 79 -24.78 18.99 -13.14
N GLN A 80 -24.43 20.27 -12.97
CA GLN A 80 -25.47 21.29 -12.69
C GLN A 80 -25.31 22.65 -13.39
N SER A 81 -24.27 22.90 -14.19
CA SER A 81 -24.00 24.25 -14.73
C SER A 81 -23.98 24.38 -16.25
N VAL A 82 -24.12 23.31 -17.03
CA VAL A 82 -24.01 23.42 -18.50
C VAL A 82 -25.25 24.05 -19.14
N GLU A 83 -26.44 23.92 -18.54
CA GLU A 83 -27.67 24.51 -19.12
C GLU A 83 -27.87 25.99 -18.75
N LEU A 84 -27.27 26.47 -17.66
CA LEU A 84 -27.48 27.84 -17.15
C LEU A 84 -26.53 28.87 -17.77
N GLN A 85 -25.52 28.43 -18.52
CA GLN A 85 -24.47 29.30 -19.05
C GLN A 85 -24.74 29.80 -20.48
N GLU A 86 -25.58 29.13 -21.27
CA GLU A 86 -25.92 29.56 -22.63
C GLU A 86 -26.85 30.78 -22.68
N ARG A 87 -27.52 31.12 -21.58
CA ARG A 87 -28.57 32.17 -21.55
C ARG A 87 -28.27 33.32 -20.61
N ARG A 88 -27.01 33.49 -20.20
CA ARG A 88 -26.62 34.57 -19.29
C ARG A 88 -26.17 35.79 -20.10
N GLU A 89 -27.04 36.79 -20.15
CA GLU A 89 -26.76 38.08 -20.79
C GLU A 89 -26.07 39.02 -19.80
N LEU A 90 -25.03 39.70 -20.27
CA LEU A 90 -24.40 40.82 -19.57
C LEU A 90 -25.16 42.09 -19.94
N ILE A 91 -25.48 42.92 -18.94
CA ILE A 91 -26.10 44.23 -19.14
C ILE A 91 -25.21 45.30 -18.51
N GLU A 92 -25.15 46.47 -19.14
CA GLU A 92 -24.42 47.62 -18.61
C GLU A 92 -25.41 48.61 -18.00
N THR A 93 -25.29 48.86 -16.70
CA THR A 93 -26.13 49.82 -15.98
C THR A 93 -25.24 50.70 -15.10
N GLY A 94 -25.43 52.03 -15.18
CA GLY A 94 -24.66 52.98 -14.37
C GLY A 94 -23.14 52.95 -14.60
N GLY A 95 -22.68 52.58 -15.80
CA GLY A 95 -21.25 52.50 -16.14
C GLY A 95 -20.54 51.24 -15.65
N ASN A 96 -21.27 50.27 -15.09
CA ASN A 96 -20.75 48.98 -14.66
C ASN A 96 -21.50 47.84 -15.37
N THR A 97 -20.79 46.76 -15.68
CA THR A 97 -21.37 45.57 -16.32
C THR A 97 -21.78 44.55 -15.26
N TYR A 98 -23.05 44.19 -15.26
CA TYR A 98 -23.63 43.19 -14.36
C TYR A 98 -24.26 42.05 -15.15
N TRP A 99 -24.39 40.89 -14.52
CA TRP A 99 -25.20 39.83 -15.08
C TRP A 99 -26.68 40.18 -14.88
N LYS A 100 -27.47 40.01 -15.95
CA LYS A 100 -28.89 40.40 -15.99
C LYS A 100 -29.73 39.74 -14.89
N ASP A 101 -29.48 38.46 -14.63
CA ASP A 101 -30.15 37.67 -13.59
C ASP A 101 -29.94 38.24 -12.19
N LEU A 102 -28.70 38.60 -11.86
CA LEU A 102 -28.33 39.21 -10.59
C LEU A 102 -28.94 40.61 -10.42
N TYR A 103 -28.97 41.40 -11.49
CA TYR A 103 -29.55 42.75 -11.46
C TYR A 103 -31.06 42.72 -11.24
N GLU A 104 -31.80 41.92 -12.02
CA GLU A 104 -33.26 41.79 -11.87
C GLU A 104 -33.66 41.29 -10.49
N GLN A 105 -32.89 40.37 -9.90
CA GLN A 105 -33.13 39.88 -8.54
C GLN A 105 -32.94 40.99 -7.49
N ALA A 106 -31.87 41.78 -7.62
CA ALA A 106 -31.60 42.88 -6.70
C ALA A 106 -32.68 43.98 -6.79
N VAL A 107 -33.13 44.33 -8.00
CA VAL A 107 -34.18 45.34 -8.20
C VAL A 107 -35.51 44.86 -7.59
N LYS A 108 -35.92 43.61 -7.85
CA LYS A 108 -37.15 43.05 -7.26
C LYS A 108 -37.13 43.03 -5.73
N GLN A 109 -35.96 42.83 -5.12
CA GLN A 109 -35.80 42.86 -3.68
C GLN A 109 -35.97 44.26 -3.07
N HIS A 110 -35.77 45.31 -3.88
CA HIS A 110 -35.90 46.71 -3.47
C HIS A 110 -37.24 47.36 -3.88
N GLU A 111 -38.10 46.66 -4.61
CA GLU A 111 -39.45 47.15 -4.99
C GLU A 111 -40.57 46.77 -3.99
N HIS A 112 -40.21 46.38 -2.76
CA HIS A 112 -41.14 46.15 -1.64
C HIS A 112 -40.92 47.12 -0.48
#